data_AF-A0A1M5JIV7-F1
#
_entry.id   AF-A0A1M5JIV7-F1
#
_cell.length_a   1.000
_cell.length_b   1.000
_cell.length_c   1.000
_cell.angle_alpha   90.00
_cell.angle_beta   90.00
_cell.angle_gamma   90.00
#
_symmetry.space_group_name_H-M   'P 1'
#
loop_
_entity.id
_entity.type
_entity.pdbx_description
1 polymer ?
#
loop_
_entity_poly.entity_id
_entity_poly.type
_entity_poly.pdbx_seq_one_letter_code
_entity_poly.pdbx_strand_id
1 'polypeptide(L)' 'MSREAVLENVRRFRTIASLYRQTAALRPGQSWSLLGQAKDWEYRALAELESYFGGSAQPTGAQLEIAIAA' A
#
# COMPACT_ATOMS: atom_id res chain seq x y z
N MET A 1 7.99 -10.56 6.68
CA MET A 1 7.40 -9.78 7.78
C MET A 1 6.14 -10.49 8.26
N SER A 2 5.75 -10.33 9.53
CA SER A 2 4.48 -10.89 10.01
C SER A 2 3.29 -10.08 9.49
N ARG A 3 2.11 -10.69 9.45
CA ARG A 3 0.86 -10.04 9.05
C ARG A 3 0.58 -8.80 9.88
N GLU A 4 0.82 -8.87 11.19
CA GLU A 4 0.59 -7.79 12.13
C GLU A 4 1.48 -6.58 11.79
N ALA A 5 2.75 -6.83 11.46
CA ALA A 5 3.70 -5.80 11.08
C ALA A 5 3.29 -5.09 9.77
N VAL A 6 2.84 -5.87 8.77
CA VAL A 6 2.34 -5.33 7.49
C VAL A 6 1.11 -4.45 7.72
N LEU A 7 0.11 -4.93 8.47
CA LEU A 7 -1.10 -4.16 8.74
C LEU A 7 -0.82 -2.89 9.57
N GLU A 8 0.16 -2.95 10.47
CA GLU A 8 0.59 -1.78 11.23
C GLU A 8 1.30 -0.75 10.36
N ASN A 9 2.18 -1.16 9.45
CA ASN A 9 2.79 -0.27 8.46
C ASN A 9 1.74 0.42 7.58
N VAL A 10 0.77 -0.35 7.07
CA VAL A 10 -0.33 0.17 6.24
C VAL A 10 -1.16 1.20 7.02
N ARG A 11 -1.48 0.93 8.29
CA ARG A 11 -2.16 1.90 9.15
C ARG A 11 -1.34 3.18 9.29
N ARG A 12 -0.05 3.07 9.63
CA ARG A 12 0.83 4.24 9.81
C ARG A 12 0.92 5.10 8.55
N PHE A 13 1.19 4.48 7.40
CA PHE A 13 1.31 5.20 6.14
C PHE A 13 0.02 5.92 5.76
N ARG A 14 -1.14 5.28 5.91
CA ARG A 14 -2.44 5.91 5.66
C ARG A 14 -2.75 7.06 6.64
N THR A 15 -2.39 6.90 7.91
CA THR A 15 -2.52 7.98 8.91
C THR A 15 -1.68 9.19 8.51
N ILE A 16 -0.41 8.97 8.12
CA ILE A 16 0.47 10.05 7.67
C ILE A 16 -0.11 10.73 6.42
N ALA A 17 -0.58 9.98 5.42
CA ALA A 17 -1.23 10.54 4.24
C ALA A 17 -2.45 11.41 4.59
N SER A 18 -3.29 10.97 5.54
CA SER A 18 -4.43 11.75 6.03
C SER A 18 -4.00 13.08 6.67
N LEU A 19 -2.93 13.07 7.49
CA LEU A 19 -2.38 14.28 8.10
C LEU A 19 -1.87 15.27 7.04
N TYR A 20 -1.23 14.80 5.97
CA TYR A 20 -0.82 15.66 4.86
C TYR A 20 -2.01 16.32 4.17
N ARG A 21 -3.10 15.58 3.92
CA ARG A 21 -4.33 16.16 3.34
C ARG A 21 -4.99 17.19 4.23
N GLN A 22 -5.08 16.90 5.54
CA GLN A 22 -5.60 17.85 6.52
C GLN A 22 -4.74 19.12 6.55
N THR A 23 -3.42 18.98 6.51
CA THR A 23 -2.49 20.11 6.46
C THR A 23 -2.63 20.91 5.16
N ALA A 24 -2.83 20.24 4.02
CA ALA A 24 -3.04 20.88 2.72
C ALA A 24 -4.29 21.76 2.71
N ALA A 25 -5.38 21.33 3.37
CA ALA A 25 -6.60 22.12 3.52
C ALA A 25 -6.38 23.41 4.33
N LEU A 26 -5.46 23.39 5.29
CA LEU A 26 -5.12 24.55 6.13
C LEU A 26 -4.02 25.45 5.53
N ARG A 27 -3.31 24.98 4.50
CA ARG A 27 -2.18 25.70 3.87
C ARG A 27 -2.32 25.73 2.34
N PRO A 28 -3.24 26.54 1.79
CA PRO A 28 -3.54 26.55 0.35
C PRO A 28 -2.31 26.78 -0.54
N GLY A 29 -1.40 27.67 -0.14
CA GLY A 29 -0.17 27.96 -0.88
C GLY A 29 0.84 26.81 -0.98
N GLN A 30 0.73 25.79 -0.12
CA GLN A 30 1.56 24.59 -0.14
C GLN A 30 0.76 23.33 -0.50
N SER A 31 -0.54 23.48 -0.80
CA SER A 31 -1.48 22.37 -0.93
C SER A 31 -1.00 21.30 -1.91
N TRP A 32 -0.50 21.71 -3.08
CA TRP A 32 -0.02 20.78 -4.11
C TRP A 32 1.15 19.91 -3.64
N SER A 33 2.14 20.50 -2.98
CA SER A 33 3.29 19.75 -2.44
C SER A 33 2.85 18.78 -1.33
N LEU A 34 1.95 19.22 -0.45
CA LEU A 34 1.42 18.39 0.64
C LEU A 34 0.55 17.25 0.11
N LEU A 35 -0.27 17.48 -0.91
CA LEU A 35 -1.06 16.43 -1.57
C LEU A 35 -0.18 15.43 -2.33
N GLY A 36 0.93 15.89 -2.93
CA GLY A 36 1.95 15.01 -3.51
C GLY A 36 2.54 14.07 -2.46
N GLN A 37 2.96 14.62 -1.31
CA GLN A 37 3.47 13.81 -0.19
C GLN A 37 2.41 12.82 0.33
N ALA A 38 1.15 13.25 0.44
CA ALA A 38 0.06 12.34 0.83
C ALA A 38 -0.05 11.14 -0.10
N LYS A 39 0.00 11.38 -1.42
CA LYS A 39 -0.06 10.33 -2.45
C LYS A 39 1.12 9.36 -2.34
N ASP A 40 2.32 9.85 -2.10
CA ASP A 40 3.51 8.99 -1.95
C ASP A 40 3.38 8.04 -0.75
N TRP A 41 2.82 8.51 0.37
CA TRP A 41 2.54 7.66 1.53
C TRP A 41 1.47 6.60 1.25
N GLU A 42 0.44 6.95 0.48
CA GLU A 42 -0.56 5.95 0.06
C GLU A 42 0.01 4.90 -0.86
N TYR A 43 0.89 5.29 -1.78
CA TYR A 43 1.58 4.35 -2.64
C TYR A 43 2.43 3.36 -1.83
N ARG A 44 3.13 3.84 -0.79
CA ARG A 44 3.85 2.95 0.14
C ARG A 44 2.93 1.98 0.87
N ALA A 45 1.73 2.43 1.28
CA ALA A 45 0.73 1.56 1.90
C ALA A 45 0.21 0.49 0.94
N LEU A 46 0.00 0.83 -0.33
CA LEU A 46 -0.40 -0.11 -1.37
C LEU A 46 0.71 -1.10 -1.67
N ALA A 47 1.95 -0.64 -1.87
CA ALA A 47 3.10 -1.49 -2.14
C ALA A 47 3.36 -2.50 -1.00
N GLU A 48 3.15 -2.10 0.26
CA GLU A 48 3.26 -3.00 1.42
C GLU A 48 2.21 -4.13 1.36
N LEU A 49 0.96 -3.81 1.00
CA LEU A 49 -0.10 -4.80 0.82
C LEU A 49 0.17 -5.70 -0.39
N GLU A 50 0.54 -5.11 -1.53
CA GLU A 50 0.84 -5.83 -2.76
C GLU A 50 2.02 -6.80 -2.57
N SER A 51 3.07 -6.40 -1.84
CA SER A 51 4.18 -7.28 -1.50
C SER A 51 3.74 -8.45 -0.62
N TYR A 52 2.93 -8.18 0.41
CA TYR A 52 2.43 -9.20 1.31
C TYR A 52 1.52 -10.22 0.61
N PHE A 53 0.60 -9.75 -0.24
CA PHE A 53 -0.32 -10.63 -0.98
C PHE A 53 0.31 -11.24 -2.24
N GLY A 54 1.23 -10.54 -2.90
CA GLY A 54 1.93 -11.03 -4.09
C GLY A 54 2.82 -12.24 -3.81
N GLY A 55 3.38 -12.33 -2.59
CA GLY A 55 4.08 -13.54 -2.12
C GLY A 55 3.14 -14.72 -1.84
N SER A 56 1.85 -14.48 -1.60
CA SER A 56 0.85 -15.53 -1.35
C SER A 56 0.17 -16.07 -2.61
N ALA A 57 0.38 -15.40 -3.75
CA ALA A 57 -0.13 -15.79 -5.07
C ALA A 57 0.89 -16.62 -5.87
N GLN A 58 1.78 -17.36 -5.20
CA GLN A 58 2.47 -18.46 -5.90
C GLN A 58 1.41 -19.53 -6.19
N PRO A 59 1.15 -19.88 -7.46
CA PRO A 59 0.36 -21.06 -7.75
C PRO A 59 1.09 -22.23 -7.09
N THR A 60 0.44 -22.85 -6.11
CA THR A 60 0.89 -24.15 -5.61
C THR A 60 1.00 -25.06 -6.84
N GLY A 61 2.09 -25.83 -6.96
CA GLY A 61 2.41 -26.59 -8.19
C GLY A 61 1.24 -27.42 -8.77
N ALA A 62 0.24 -27.76 -7.96
CA ALA A 62 -1.03 -28.35 -8.38
C ALA A 62 -1.84 -27.53 -9.41
N GLN A 63 -1.79 -26.19 -9.38
CA GLN A 63 -2.49 -25.33 -10.33
C GLN A 63 -1.78 -25.26 -11.70
N LEU A 64 -0.46 -25.47 -11.74
CA LEU A 64 0.29 -25.55 -13.00
C LEU A 64 0.04 -26.87 -13.73
N GLU A 65 -0.10 -27.98 -13.01
CA GLU A 65 -0.38 -29.29 -13.64
C GLU A 65 -1.75 -29.32 -14.34
N ILE A 66 -2.78 -28.71 -13.72
CA ILE A 66 -4.13 -28.64 -14.32
C ILE A 66 -4.15 -27.73 -15.56
N ALA A 67 -3.36 -26.65 -15.57
CA ALA A 67 -3.31 -25.72 -16.69
C ALA A 67 -2.52 -26.24 -17.91
N ILE A 68 -1.63 -27.24 -17.72
CA ILE A 68 -0.87 -27.87 -18.80
C ILE A 68 -1.61 -29.10 -19.36
N ALA A 69 -2.53 -29.68 -18.60
CA ALA A 69 -3.30 -30.87 -18.96
C ALA A 69 -4.66 -30.58 -19.64
N ALA A 70 -5.01 -29.31 -19.91
CA ALA A 70 -6.24 -28.88 -20.58
C ALA A 70 -5.95 -28.22 -21.93
#